data_AF-A0A355U340-F1
#
_entry.id   AF-A0A355U340-F1
#
_cell.length_a   1.000
_cell.length_b   1.000
_cell.length_c   1.000
_cell.angle_alpha   90.00
_cell.angle_beta   90.00
_cell.angle_gamma   90.00
#
_symmetry.space_group_name_H-M   'P 1'
#
loop_
_entity.id
_entity.type
_entity.pdbx_description
1 polymer ?
#
loop_
_entity_poly.entity_id
_entity_poly.type
_entity_poly.pdbx_seq_one_letter_code
_entity_poly.pdbx_strand_id
1 'polypeptide(L)'
;MELNLTAQNKQEELVLKYLQDNASETLADKINNGTPFEKDGKNLTNKKTLSDFMKYACDEAKSLVEKGATSACIDDQTVYGWAIHFFEEDSIVGTLYNDDGTEYKPVIKHVQNNTIKSKPQKPQNIQFSLFDDLNEQEVKDTETEQSSAVTENHSNMEKSEMQIERPSKSKSPNATFYDKYLVLQQQNPNSAIAYRLGDFYEILGENAV
;
A
#
# COMPACT_ATOMS: atom_id res chain seq x y z
N MET A 1 3.16 -13.98 34.69
CA MET A 1 3.34 -15.30 34.03
C MET A 1 4.37 -15.15 32.92
N GLU A 2 5.04 -16.22 32.49
CA GLU A 2 5.99 -16.15 31.37
C GLU A 2 5.29 -16.47 30.03
N LEU A 3 5.52 -15.63 29.02
CA LEU A 3 4.93 -15.75 27.69
C LEU A 3 6.03 -15.85 26.63
N ASN A 4 5.88 -16.76 25.66
CA ASN A 4 6.77 -16.99 24.53
C ASN A 4 6.55 -15.93 23.42
N LEU A 5 6.55 -14.67 23.81
CA LEU A 5 6.44 -13.51 22.92
C LEU A 5 7.73 -12.71 22.98
N THR A 6 8.19 -12.25 21.82
CA THR A 6 9.39 -11.41 21.72
C THR A 6 8.98 -10.01 21.29
N ALA A 7 9.22 -9.02 22.15
CA ALA A 7 9.00 -7.62 21.83
C ALA A 7 10.17 -7.05 21.02
N GLN A 8 9.87 -6.25 19.99
CA GLN A 8 10.84 -5.61 19.10
C GLN A 8 10.99 -4.10 19.38
N ASN A 9 10.05 -3.51 20.12
CA ASN A 9 10.03 -2.09 20.44
C ASN A 9 9.38 -1.85 21.81
N LYS A 10 9.49 -0.61 22.31
CA LYS A 10 8.99 -0.22 23.64
C LYS A 10 7.47 -0.42 23.79
N GLN A 11 6.72 -0.21 22.72
CA GLN A 11 5.26 -0.35 22.74
C GLN A 11 4.87 -1.83 22.89
N GLU A 12 5.55 -2.71 22.16
CA GLU A 12 5.39 -4.16 22.31
C GLU A 12 5.84 -4.65 23.69
N GLU A 13 6.89 -4.06 24.29
CA GLU A 13 7.30 -4.38 25.67
C GLU A 13 6.21 -4.04 26.69
N LEU A 14 5.53 -2.89 26.54
CA LEU A 14 4.43 -2.50 27.41
C LEU A 14 3.24 -3.46 27.29
N VAL A 15 2.88 -3.84 26.06
CA VAL A 15 1.81 -4.81 25.79
C VAL A 15 2.18 -6.18 26.35
N LEU A 16 3.42 -6.64 26.13
CA LEU A 16 3.92 -7.90 26.66
C LEU A 16 3.81 -7.93 28.18
N LYS A 17 4.27 -6.88 28.86
CA LYS A 17 4.19 -6.78 30.31
C LYS A 17 2.75 -6.83 30.79
N TYR A 18 1.84 -6.08 30.14
CA TYR A 18 0.43 -6.13 30.47
C TYR A 18 -0.15 -7.53 30.34
N LEU A 19 0.15 -8.25 29.25
CA LEU A 19 -0.29 -9.63 29.05
C LEU A 19 0.28 -10.56 30.12
N GLN A 20 1.55 -10.42 30.48
CA GLN A 20 2.17 -11.23 31.54
C GLN A 20 1.53 -11.03 32.92
N ASP A 21 1.05 -9.82 33.19
CA ASP A 21 0.42 -9.45 34.47
C ASP A 21 -1.08 -9.80 34.52
N ASN A 22 -1.78 -9.83 33.38
CA ASN A 22 -3.25 -9.93 33.32
C ASN A 22 -3.81 -11.15 32.56
N ALA A 23 -3.00 -11.88 31.80
CA ALA A 23 -3.48 -13.06 31.07
C ALA A 23 -3.87 -14.20 32.04
N SER A 24 -4.96 -14.90 31.71
CA SER A 24 -5.30 -16.16 32.35
C SER A 24 -4.31 -17.27 31.96
N GLU A 25 -4.26 -18.34 32.74
CA GLU A 25 -3.49 -19.54 32.40
C GLU A 25 -3.88 -20.09 31.02
N THR A 26 -5.19 -20.13 30.72
CA THR A 26 -5.69 -20.58 29.42
C THR A 26 -5.22 -19.72 28.27
N LEU A 27 -5.19 -18.39 28.44
CA LEU A 27 -4.71 -17.47 27.41
C LEU A 27 -3.21 -17.60 27.22
N ALA A 28 -2.45 -17.74 28.30
CA ALA A 28 -1.02 -17.95 28.23
C ALA A 28 -0.65 -19.26 27.53
N ASP A 29 -1.41 -20.33 27.75
CA ASP A 29 -1.23 -21.59 27.03
C ASP A 29 -1.47 -21.41 25.53
N LYS A 30 -2.53 -20.68 25.14
CA LYS A 30 -2.78 -20.33 23.73
C LYS A 30 -1.64 -19.51 23.13
N ILE A 31 -1.10 -18.54 23.87
CA ILE A 31 0.02 -17.72 23.42
C ILE A 31 1.29 -18.57 23.25
N ASN A 32 1.58 -19.43 24.22
CA ASN A 32 2.83 -20.18 24.29
C ASN A 32 2.88 -21.35 23.31
N ASN A 33 1.76 -22.05 23.15
CA ASN A 33 1.67 -23.28 22.36
C ASN A 33 1.01 -23.04 21.00
N GLY A 34 0.25 -21.95 20.85
CA GLY A 34 -0.59 -21.70 19.69
C GLY A 34 -1.96 -22.37 19.82
N THR A 35 -2.78 -22.22 18.77
CA THR A 35 -4.10 -22.87 18.67
C THR A 35 -4.18 -23.76 17.43
N PRO A 36 -4.90 -24.90 17.48
CA PRO A 36 -5.08 -25.74 16.32
C PRO A 36 -5.92 -25.01 15.26
N PHE A 37 -5.52 -25.12 13.99
CA PHE A 37 -6.16 -24.45 12.87
C PHE A 37 -6.18 -25.37 11.65
N GLU A 38 -7.35 -25.61 11.05
CA GLU A 38 -7.45 -26.45 9.86
C GLU A 38 -7.50 -25.58 8.59
N LYS A 39 -6.59 -25.84 7.64
CA LYS A 39 -6.57 -25.16 6.35
C LYS A 39 -6.12 -26.11 5.25
N ASP A 40 -6.80 -26.07 4.10
CA ASP A 40 -6.47 -26.89 2.93
C ASP A 40 -6.43 -28.40 3.22
N GLY A 41 -7.24 -28.87 4.18
CA GLY A 41 -7.25 -30.26 4.66
C GLY A 41 -6.02 -30.67 5.48
N LYS A 42 -5.24 -29.70 5.97
CA LYS A 42 -4.11 -29.90 6.87
C LYS A 42 -4.41 -29.30 8.23
N ASN A 43 -4.01 -30.01 9.28
CA ASN A 43 -3.95 -29.48 10.63
C ASN A 43 -2.68 -28.65 10.76
N LEU A 44 -2.85 -27.38 11.13
CA LEU A 44 -1.78 -26.41 11.33
C LEU A 44 -1.88 -25.87 12.75
N THR A 45 -0.81 -25.26 13.22
CA THR A 45 -0.78 -24.52 14.49
C THR A 45 -0.74 -23.03 14.19
N ASN A 46 -1.75 -22.30 14.63
CA ASN A 46 -1.80 -20.85 14.59
C ASN A 46 -1.01 -20.28 15.77
N LYS A 47 0.06 -19.53 15.49
CA LYS A 47 0.80 -18.77 16.49
C LYS A 47 0.73 -17.29 16.16
N LYS A 48 0.28 -16.52 17.14
CA LYS A 48 0.15 -15.07 17.06
C LYS A 48 1.40 -14.43 17.65
N THR A 49 1.83 -13.32 17.05
CA THR A 49 2.97 -12.55 17.54
C THR A 49 2.55 -11.15 17.98
N LEU A 50 3.42 -10.46 18.73
CA LEU A 50 3.20 -9.05 19.06
C LEU A 50 3.17 -8.18 17.80
N SER A 51 3.96 -8.53 16.78
CA SER A 51 3.93 -7.82 15.50
C SER A 51 2.57 -7.94 14.79
N ASP A 52 1.96 -9.13 14.85
CA ASP A 52 0.61 -9.34 14.31
C ASP A 52 -0.43 -8.55 15.09
N PHE A 53 -0.30 -8.52 16.43
CA PHE A 53 -1.14 -7.68 17.27
C PHE A 53 -1.02 -6.19 16.92
N MET A 54 0.19 -5.67 16.71
CA MET A 54 0.38 -4.25 16.37
C MET A 54 -0.32 -3.89 15.05
N LYS A 55 -0.33 -4.80 14.06
CA LYS A 55 -1.09 -4.61 12.81
C LYS A 55 -2.60 -4.59 13.08
N TYR A 56 -3.08 -5.57 13.84
CA TYR A 56 -4.48 -5.66 14.24
C TYR A 56 -4.95 -4.40 14.98
N ALA A 57 -4.20 -3.95 15.98
CA ALA A 57 -4.51 -2.74 16.74
C ALA A 57 -4.52 -1.48 15.86
N CYS A 58 -3.65 -1.40 14.84
CA CYS A 58 -3.70 -0.31 13.87
C CYS A 58 -4.97 -0.32 13.03
N ASP A 59 -5.49 -1.50 12.67
CA ASP A 59 -6.73 -1.61 11.90
C ASP A 59 -7.97 -1.33 12.76
N GLU A 60 -7.99 -1.80 14.01
CA GLU A 60 -8.99 -1.40 15.01
C GLU A 60 -8.99 0.11 15.23
N ALA A 61 -7.81 0.72 15.38
CA ALA A 61 -7.66 2.17 15.50
C ALA A 61 -8.25 2.95 14.32
N LYS A 62 -8.02 2.48 13.08
CA LYS A 62 -8.58 3.10 11.87
C LYS A 62 -10.11 3.03 11.86
N SER A 63 -10.69 1.94 12.35
CA SER A 63 -12.14 1.77 12.41
C SER A 63 -12.83 2.77 13.35
N LEU A 64 -12.09 3.25 14.36
CA LEU A 64 -12.57 4.24 15.33
C LEU A 64 -12.40 5.70 14.88
N VAL A 65 -11.74 5.97 13.76
CA VAL A 65 -11.58 7.33 13.26
C VAL A 65 -12.94 7.85 12.75
N GLU A 66 -13.41 8.96 13.33
CA GLU A 66 -14.64 9.61 12.90
C GLU A 66 -14.57 10.05 11.43
N LYS A 67 -15.70 10.03 10.72
CA LYS A 67 -15.76 10.43 9.31
C LYS A 67 -15.29 11.88 9.14
N GLY A 68 -14.13 12.06 8.51
CA GLY A 68 -13.51 13.36 8.26
C GLY A 68 -12.43 13.75 9.27
N ALA A 69 -12.20 12.96 10.33
CA ALA A 69 -11.05 13.11 11.20
C ALA A 69 -9.79 12.49 10.57
N THR A 70 -8.62 13.02 10.91
CA THR A 70 -7.32 12.53 10.41
C THR A 70 -6.75 11.40 11.26
N SER A 71 -7.13 11.32 12.53
CA SER A 71 -6.66 10.31 13.48
C SER A 71 -7.64 10.14 14.65
N ALA A 72 -7.48 9.04 15.40
CA ALA A 72 -8.16 8.79 16.66
C ALA A 72 -7.14 8.85 17.82
N CYS A 73 -7.58 9.33 18.97
CA CYS A 73 -6.83 9.20 20.22
C CYS A 73 -7.38 8.00 20.98
N ILE A 74 -6.53 7.03 21.30
CA ILE A 74 -6.92 5.77 21.92
C ILE A 74 -6.16 5.66 23.24
N ASP A 75 -6.87 5.32 24.31
CA ASP A 75 -6.25 5.12 25.61
C ASP A 75 -5.54 3.76 25.71
N ASP A 76 -4.57 3.67 26.62
CA ASP A 76 -3.78 2.45 26.82
C ASP A 76 -4.66 1.26 27.20
N GLN A 77 -5.70 1.48 28.00
CA GLN A 77 -6.60 0.43 28.48
C GLN A 77 -7.36 -0.25 27.34
N THR A 78 -7.77 0.52 26.34
CA THR A 78 -8.45 0.05 25.13
C THR A 78 -7.50 -0.79 24.29
N VAL A 79 -6.27 -0.31 24.08
CA VAL A 79 -5.23 -1.06 23.35
C VAL A 79 -4.90 -2.38 24.07
N TYR A 80 -4.79 -2.36 25.39
CA TYR A 80 -4.58 -3.56 26.19
C TYR A 80 -5.76 -4.53 26.15
N GLY A 81 -7.00 -4.01 26.12
CA GLY A 81 -8.20 -4.81 25.90
C GLY A 81 -8.17 -5.51 24.54
N TRP A 82 -7.74 -4.81 23.49
CA TRP A 82 -7.53 -5.41 22.17
C TRP A 82 -6.45 -6.49 22.19
N ALA A 83 -5.40 -6.34 22.98
CA ALA A 83 -4.36 -7.37 23.09
C ALA A 83 -4.94 -8.68 23.65
N ILE A 84 -5.71 -8.60 24.73
CA ILE A 84 -6.39 -9.78 25.30
C ILE A 84 -7.31 -10.42 24.25
N HIS A 85 -8.18 -9.62 23.63
CA HIS A 85 -9.10 -10.12 22.60
C HIS A 85 -8.35 -10.77 21.42
N PHE A 86 -7.31 -10.11 20.92
CA PHE A 86 -6.50 -10.58 19.79
C PHE A 86 -5.90 -11.95 20.05
N PHE A 87 -5.33 -12.19 21.23
CA PHE A 87 -4.72 -13.48 21.55
C PHE A 87 -5.77 -14.55 21.92
N GLU A 88 -6.87 -14.16 22.54
CA GLU A 88 -7.93 -15.07 22.98
C GLU A 88 -8.80 -15.61 21.83
N GLU A 89 -9.08 -14.76 20.84
CA GLU A 89 -10.03 -15.02 19.77
C GLU A 89 -9.48 -16.01 18.73
N ASP A 90 -10.05 -17.21 18.64
CA ASP A 90 -9.57 -18.26 17.74
C ASP A 90 -9.81 -17.92 16.24
N SER A 91 -10.75 -17.02 15.97
CA SER A 91 -11.07 -16.52 14.63
C SER A 91 -9.94 -15.68 14.01
N ILE A 92 -9.07 -15.09 14.84
CA ILE A 92 -7.97 -14.26 14.37
C ILE A 92 -6.77 -15.16 14.06
N VAL A 93 -6.33 -15.11 12.81
CA VAL A 93 -5.24 -15.96 12.30
C VAL A 93 -3.94 -15.17 12.25
N GLY A 94 -2.93 -15.65 12.98
CA GLY A 94 -1.56 -15.18 12.92
C GLY A 94 -0.73 -16.01 11.93
N THR A 95 0.51 -16.31 12.32
CA THR A 95 1.40 -17.14 11.50
C THR A 95 1.05 -18.62 11.69
N LEU A 96 0.80 -19.32 10.58
CA LEU A 96 0.48 -20.75 10.59
C LEU A 96 1.74 -21.59 10.47
N TYR A 97 1.85 -22.65 11.27
CA TYR A 97 2.96 -23.59 11.28
C TYR A 97 2.47 -25.02 10.99
N ASN A 98 3.27 -25.79 10.25
CA ASN A 98 3.04 -27.23 10.08
C ASN A 98 3.48 -28.02 11.32
N ASP A 99 3.14 -29.31 11.38
CA ASP A 99 3.54 -30.23 12.46
C ASP A 99 5.07 -30.35 12.64
N ASP A 100 5.84 -30.07 11.58
CA ASP A 100 7.31 -30.05 11.61
C ASP A 100 7.91 -28.74 12.15
N GLY A 101 7.06 -27.76 12.51
CA GLY A 101 7.46 -26.44 13.01
C GLY A 101 7.87 -25.44 11.92
N THR A 102 7.74 -25.80 10.64
CA THR A 102 7.99 -24.86 9.53
C THR A 102 6.77 -23.98 9.27
N GLU A 103 7.01 -22.73 8.86
CA GLU A 103 5.94 -21.81 8.48
C GLU A 103 5.17 -22.33 7.26
N TYR A 104 3.84 -22.38 7.36
CA TYR A 104 2.96 -22.85 6.30
C TYR A 104 2.89 -21.83 5.16
N LYS A 105 3.46 -22.21 4.02
CA LYS A 105 3.28 -21.50 2.77
C LYS A 105 2.15 -22.18 1.97
N PRO A 106 1.03 -21.49 1.69
CA PRO A 106 -0.04 -22.08 0.93
C PRO A 106 0.48 -22.52 -0.45
N VAL A 107 0.21 -23.77 -0.80
CA VAL A 107 0.56 -24.28 -2.12
C VAL A 107 -0.45 -23.69 -3.09
N ILE A 108 -0.05 -22.62 -3.80
CA ILE A 108 -0.83 -22.09 -4.91
C ILE A 108 -0.85 -23.17 -5.99
N LYS A 109 -1.92 -23.97 -6.03
CA LYS A 109 -2.18 -24.85 -7.16
C LYS A 109 -2.45 -23.95 -8.36
N HIS A 110 -1.42 -23.70 -9.15
CA HIS A 110 -1.57 -23.08 -10.45
C HIS A 110 -2.48 -23.99 -11.28
N VAL A 111 -3.75 -23.62 -11.41
CA VAL A 111 -4.66 -24.29 -12.32
C VAL A 111 -4.07 -24.05 -13.70
N GLN A 112 -3.43 -25.08 -14.26
CA GLN A 112 -3.08 -25.08 -15.68
C GLN A 112 -4.41 -25.11 -16.43
N ASN A 113 -4.86 -23.93 -16.83
CA ASN A 113 -5.95 -23.81 -17.79
C ASN A 113 -5.50 -24.58 -19.04
N ASN A 114 -6.09 -25.76 -19.25
CA ASN A 114 -5.88 -26.53 -20.46
C ASN A 114 -6.27 -25.66 -21.66
N THR A 115 -5.27 -25.19 -22.39
CA THR A 115 -5.42 -24.41 -23.62
C THR A 115 -6.21 -25.23 -24.64
N ILE A 116 -7.48 -24.88 -24.80
CA ILE A 116 -8.33 -25.36 -25.89
C ILE A 116 -7.71 -24.85 -27.19
N LYS A 117 -7.29 -25.78 -28.06
CA LYS A 117 -6.81 -25.49 -29.42
C LYS A 117 -7.89 -24.73 -30.20
N SER A 118 -7.74 -23.42 -30.39
CA SER A 118 -8.55 -22.64 -31.33
C SER A 118 -7.83 -22.45 -32.67
N LYS A 119 -8.55 -22.82 -33.72
CA LYS A 119 -8.24 -22.73 -35.16
C LYS A 119 -7.90 -21.29 -35.61
N PRO A 120 -7.08 -21.07 -36.65
CA PRO A 120 -6.60 -19.73 -37.01
C PRO A 120 -7.72 -18.85 -37.61
N GLN A 121 -7.85 -17.62 -37.10
CA GLN A 121 -8.65 -16.55 -37.70
C GLN A 121 -7.79 -15.30 -37.93
N LYS A 122 -8.14 -14.58 -39.01
CA LYS A 122 -7.45 -13.49 -39.74
C LYS A 122 -6.71 -12.43 -38.91
N PRO A 123 -5.69 -11.75 -39.50
CA PRO A 123 -4.93 -10.71 -38.83
C PRO A 123 -5.80 -9.49 -38.52
N GLN A 124 -5.97 -9.20 -37.24
CA GLN A 124 -6.48 -7.92 -36.74
C GLN A 124 -5.30 -7.04 -36.33
N ASN A 125 -5.47 -5.75 -36.63
CA ASN A 125 -4.58 -4.62 -36.46
C ASN A 125 -3.69 -4.73 -35.21
N ILE A 126 -2.37 -4.80 -35.43
CA ILE A 126 -1.34 -4.81 -34.39
C ILE A 126 -1.27 -3.38 -33.83
N GLN A 127 -1.92 -3.14 -32.69
CA GLN A 127 -1.64 -1.96 -31.90
C GLN A 127 -0.28 -2.17 -31.23
N PHE A 128 0.73 -1.42 -31.68
CA PHE A 128 2.02 -1.34 -31.00
C PHE A 128 1.81 -0.66 -29.64
N SER A 129 2.13 -1.36 -28.56
CA SER A 129 2.14 -0.77 -27.22
C SER A 129 3.45 -0.01 -27.03
N LEU A 130 3.35 1.27 -26.67
CA LEU A 130 4.48 2.20 -26.48
C LEU A 130 5.44 1.81 -25.33
N PHE A 131 5.22 0.66 -24.69
CA PHE A 131 6.04 0.17 -23.58
C PHE A 131 7.14 -0.81 -24.02
N ASP A 132 7.22 -1.19 -25.30
CA ASP A 132 8.32 -2.04 -25.81
C ASP A 132 9.66 -1.29 -25.95
N ASP A 133 9.65 0.04 -25.99
CA ASP A 133 10.84 0.87 -26.30
C ASP A 133 11.52 1.50 -25.07
N LEU A 134 11.17 1.08 -23.85
CA LEU A 134 11.67 1.73 -22.61
C LEU A 134 12.43 0.80 -21.68
N ASN A 135 13.05 -0.24 -22.23
CA ASN A 135 14.00 -1.05 -21.47
C ASN A 135 15.37 -1.01 -22.13
N GLU A 136 16.12 0.05 -21.83
CA GLU A 136 17.59 0.10 -21.72
C GLU A 136 18.03 1.56 -21.65
N GLN A 137 18.33 2.06 -20.45
CA GLN A 137 19.63 2.67 -20.21
C GLN A 137 19.94 2.86 -18.73
N GLU A 138 21.09 2.31 -18.39
CA GLU A 138 21.71 2.21 -17.08
C GLU A 138 21.98 3.57 -16.42
N VAL A 139 21.93 3.52 -15.10
CA VAL A 139 22.31 4.55 -14.13
C VAL A 139 23.82 4.82 -14.20
N LYS A 140 24.24 6.09 -14.24
CA LYS A 140 25.51 6.54 -13.62
C LYS A 140 25.41 7.96 -13.04
N ASP A 141 25.74 7.98 -11.75
CA ASP A 141 26.23 9.03 -10.85
C ASP A 141 26.51 10.44 -11.42
N THR A 142 26.12 11.48 -10.69
CA THR A 142 27.06 12.31 -9.89
C THR A 142 26.36 13.42 -9.11
N GLU A 143 26.94 13.66 -7.93
CA GLU A 143 26.68 14.72 -6.94
C GLU A 143 26.67 16.13 -7.55
N THR A 144 26.00 17.08 -6.88
CA THR A 144 26.64 18.26 -6.23
C THR A 144 25.62 19.38 -6.00
N GLU A 145 25.35 19.59 -4.70
CA GLU A 145 25.21 20.86 -3.95
C GLU A 145 24.53 22.13 -4.51
N GLN A 146 23.86 22.78 -3.53
CA GLN A 146 23.81 24.24 -3.29
C GLN A 146 22.91 25.06 -4.23
N SER A 147 22.15 26.06 -3.77
CA SER A 147 21.91 26.64 -2.46
C SER A 147 20.73 27.62 -2.64
N SER A 148 19.97 27.84 -1.56
CA SER A 148 19.41 29.12 -1.07
C SER A 148 18.86 30.17 -2.07
N ALA A 149 17.82 30.96 -1.80
CA ALA A 149 16.96 31.24 -0.66
C ALA A 149 16.03 32.39 -1.12
N VAL A 150 14.87 32.55 -0.46
CA VAL A 150 14.26 33.87 -0.10
C VAL A 150 13.65 34.64 -1.31
N THR A 151 12.42 35.16 -1.34
CA THR A 151 11.42 35.51 -0.32
C THR A 151 10.08 35.80 -1.03
N GLU A 152 8.99 35.48 -0.32
CA GLU A 152 7.82 36.32 -0.07
C GLU A 152 7.07 37.11 -1.17
N ASN A 153 5.76 36.82 -1.20
CA ASN A 153 4.66 37.76 -0.99
C ASN A 153 3.89 38.38 -2.17
N HIS A 154 2.66 37.86 -2.28
CA HIS A 154 1.37 38.56 -2.33
C HIS A 154 0.64 38.82 -3.66
N SER A 155 -0.68 38.61 -3.52
CA SER A 155 -1.85 39.09 -4.28
C SER A 155 -2.20 38.45 -5.62
N ASN A 156 -3.06 37.42 -5.52
CA ASN A 156 -4.48 37.45 -5.89
C ASN A 156 -4.89 38.14 -7.22
N MET A 157 -5.30 37.28 -8.15
CA MET A 157 -6.55 37.34 -8.93
C MET A 157 -6.83 38.58 -9.79
N GLU A 158 -6.62 38.43 -11.10
CA GLU A 158 -7.57 38.94 -12.08
C GLU A 158 -7.53 38.13 -13.39
N LYS A 159 -8.71 38.03 -13.98
CA LYS A 159 -9.14 37.25 -15.13
C LYS A 159 -8.58 37.86 -16.41
N SER A 160 -7.90 37.06 -17.24
CA SER A 160 -7.54 37.46 -18.60
C SER A 160 -7.80 36.33 -19.60
N GLU A 161 -8.59 36.69 -20.61
CA GLU A 161 -8.98 35.88 -21.75
C GLU A 161 -7.78 35.60 -22.68
N MET A 162 -7.88 34.45 -23.34
CA MET A 162 -6.97 33.83 -24.32
C MET A 162 -6.02 34.73 -25.12
N GLN A 163 -4.72 34.41 -25.06
CA GLN A 163 -3.86 34.34 -26.25
C GLN A 163 -2.95 33.10 -26.15
N ILE A 164 -3.13 32.16 -27.08
CA ILE A 164 -2.24 31.01 -27.26
C ILE A 164 -0.97 31.52 -27.94
N GLU A 165 0.03 31.92 -27.16
CA GLU A 165 1.40 32.02 -27.67
C GLU A 165 2.01 30.62 -27.71
N ARG A 166 2.57 30.27 -28.88
CA ARG A 166 3.27 29.00 -29.08
C ARG A 166 4.49 28.95 -28.16
N PRO A 167 4.62 27.98 -27.25
CA PRO A 167 5.86 27.83 -26.53
C PRO A 167 6.88 27.20 -27.48
N SER A 168 7.78 28.04 -27.99
CA SER A 168 9.08 27.61 -28.46
C SER A 168 9.72 26.73 -27.36
N LYS A 169 10.28 25.58 -27.74
CA LYS A 169 10.99 24.63 -26.87
C LYS A 169 11.88 25.36 -25.85
N SER A 170 11.36 25.67 -24.67
CA SER A 170 12.14 26.18 -23.56
C SER A 170 12.34 25.02 -22.59
N LYS A 171 13.60 24.62 -22.45
CA LYS A 171 14.04 23.72 -21.38
C LYS A 171 14.13 24.56 -20.10
N SER A 172 12.99 24.96 -19.53
CA SER A 172 12.98 25.55 -18.19
C SER A 172 12.84 24.42 -17.16
N PRO A 173 13.57 24.46 -16.02
CA PRO A 173 13.46 23.43 -14.97
C PRO A 173 12.09 23.40 -14.26
N ASN A 174 11.21 24.36 -14.54
CA ASN A 174 9.95 24.60 -13.83
C ASN A 174 8.72 24.49 -14.73
N ALA A 175 8.73 23.59 -15.72
CA ALA A 175 7.52 23.30 -16.50
C ALA A 175 6.44 22.71 -15.59
N THR A 176 5.31 23.40 -15.47
CA THR A 176 4.18 22.98 -14.65
C THR A 176 3.56 21.70 -15.25
N PHE A 177 2.76 20.97 -14.46
CA PHE A 177 2.08 19.79 -14.97
C PHE A 177 1.19 20.14 -16.18
N TYR A 178 0.59 21.32 -16.17
CA TYR A 178 -0.29 21.80 -17.22
C TYR A 178 0.49 22.05 -18.52
N ASP A 179 1.69 22.60 -18.45
CA ASP A 179 2.56 22.78 -19.63
C ASP A 179 2.90 21.42 -20.28
N LYS A 180 3.18 20.40 -19.47
CA LYS A 180 3.45 19.04 -19.94
C LYS A 180 2.22 18.42 -20.59
N TYR A 181 1.03 18.66 -20.02
CA TYR A 181 -0.23 18.21 -20.59
C TYR A 181 -0.49 18.83 -21.97
N LEU A 182 -0.28 20.15 -22.11
CA LEU A 182 -0.44 20.86 -23.38
C LEU A 182 0.50 20.34 -24.48
N VAL A 183 1.75 20.02 -24.12
CA VAL A 183 2.70 19.42 -25.08
C VAL A 183 2.20 18.05 -25.56
N LEU A 184 1.70 17.21 -24.65
CA LEU A 184 1.16 15.90 -25.02
C LEU A 184 -0.09 16.04 -25.90
N GLN A 185 -0.93 17.02 -25.63
CA GLN A 185 -2.12 17.33 -26.43
C GLN A 185 -1.76 17.79 -27.83
N GLN A 186 -0.71 18.61 -27.95
CA GLN A 186 -0.21 19.04 -29.25
C GLN A 186 0.42 17.89 -30.05
N GLN A 187 1.06 16.94 -29.38
CA GLN A 187 1.63 15.75 -30.01
C GLN A 187 0.55 14.74 -30.45
N ASN A 188 -0.61 14.74 -29.79
CA ASN A 188 -1.68 13.77 -30.02
C ASN A 188 -3.04 14.47 -30.23
N PRO A 189 -3.21 15.25 -31.32
CA PRO A 189 -4.40 16.09 -31.51
C PRO A 189 -5.68 15.30 -31.74
N ASN A 190 -5.59 14.03 -32.17
CA ASN A 190 -6.74 13.18 -32.49
C ASN A 190 -7.04 12.15 -31.39
N SER A 191 -6.58 12.37 -30.16
CA SER A 191 -6.75 11.43 -29.05
C SER A 191 -7.00 12.14 -27.73
N ALA A 192 -7.84 11.54 -26.89
CA ALA A 192 -8.01 12.00 -25.52
C ALA A 192 -6.78 11.59 -24.68
N ILE A 193 -6.33 12.50 -23.81
CA ILE A 193 -5.14 12.29 -22.97
C ILE A 193 -5.57 12.19 -21.53
N ALA A 194 -5.40 11.00 -20.97
CA ALA A 194 -5.58 10.73 -19.55
C ALA A 194 -4.22 10.85 -18.86
N TYR A 195 -4.00 11.93 -18.13
CA TYR A 195 -2.74 12.23 -17.46
C TYR A 195 -2.76 11.74 -16.01
N ARG A 196 -1.75 10.97 -15.61
CA ARG A 196 -1.70 10.41 -14.26
C ARG A 196 -1.29 11.47 -13.25
N LEU A 197 -2.15 11.72 -12.26
CA LEU A 197 -1.88 12.60 -11.12
C LEU A 197 -2.14 11.83 -9.82
N GLY A 198 -1.07 11.29 -9.24
CA GLY A 198 -1.17 10.36 -8.10
C GLY A 198 -1.84 9.04 -8.50
N ASP A 199 -2.96 8.73 -7.83
CA ASP A 199 -3.75 7.52 -8.05
C ASP A 199 -4.87 7.69 -9.08
N PHE A 200 -5.07 8.92 -9.57
CA PHE A 200 -6.11 9.26 -10.54
C PHE A 200 -5.53 9.55 -11.92
N TYR A 201 -6.42 9.47 -12.92
CA TYR A 201 -6.16 9.94 -14.27
C TYR A 201 -7.10 11.11 -14.57
N GLU A 202 -6.53 12.22 -14.97
CA GLU A 202 -7.27 13.44 -15.32
C GLU A 202 -7.21 13.70 -16.82
N ILE A 203 -8.37 13.99 -17.40
CA ILE A 203 -8.49 14.50 -18.78
C ILE A 203 -8.90 15.96 -18.65
N LEU A 204 -8.19 16.84 -19.35
CA LEU A 204 -8.37 18.29 -19.27
C LEU A 204 -8.78 18.86 -20.65
N GLY A 205 -9.53 19.96 -20.64
CA GLY A 205 -9.97 20.66 -21.86
C GLY A 205 -11.20 20.03 -22.51
N GLU A 206 -11.33 20.18 -23.83
CA GLU A 206 -12.53 19.78 -24.59
C GLU A 206 -12.80 18.26 -24.55
N ASN A 207 -11.78 17.45 -24.25
CA ASN A 207 -11.91 15.99 -24.11
C ASN A 207 -12.47 15.56 -22.74
N ALA A 208 -12.70 16.49 -21.81
CA ALA A 208 -13.22 16.23 -20.48
C ALA A 208 -14.76 16.30 -20.38
N VAL A 209 -15.45 16.46 -21.52
CA VAL A 209 -16.92 16.62 -21.64
C VAL A 209 -17.64 15.27 -21.67
#